data_AF-A0A820TS75-F1
#
_entry.id   AF-A0A820TS75-F1
#
_cell.length_a   1.000
_cell.length_b   1.000
_cell.length_c   1.000
_cell.angle_alpha   90.00
_cell.angle_beta   90.00
_cell.angle_gamma   90.00
#
_symmetry.space_group_name_H-M   'P 1'
#
loop_
_entity.id
_entity.type
_entity.pdbx_description
1 polymer ?
#
loop_
_entity_poly.entity_id
_entity_poly.type
_entity_poly.pdbx_seq_one_letter_code
_entity_poly.pdbx_strand_id
1 'polypeptide(L)'
;MSTRFHPICSSWFVSDDWINLLFDPDISYFFQLDFRSSATGQFQMLSSLCSFVKQSVRDSIDDFLSDTFFSPQLVTQQLMDAQVQSETLFLRTSTVNSVRQVLSFIRSATHNNQLQSALQTSKSLSIIVRSDGTAVINAMISLTDRFRTVYSLIKTKLIHLNLFENHETQNDQVALNTSILSTRIFILILGVSIMILIGYTSSIVQTQTHIINNPSRAIYEDLYTKYSIMLQCECSEIAIPYGSFLSLSPEYHPVCSSAFITDTWLQVTRRDDNLGFAYDPEDFFYAGFGFFNTLASLCSLAQTILNNSLHVFNRNRLVSGQVLFKDELIPRSLVILDTFKTNTINKLKRDLSLIQSHTRGMLSISQGITYTRIYEEVNRDMYNELFSVPLEWDDCSCALNDQCKALMGFYWNNGPPLLKFTIPNLFVGCFTLQAVYQSSLDCLFNQTCLNAAQNEIRSERPINVSVLQARPNGFLPTTPINEIVDMLMVEQWGENIQYDRYYEQCSPKQCLYSLKYRMNALYIFTTIAGSIGGLIVALKLIVPFVVKSIRHAVRLKAKTNMTTRK
;
A
#
# COMPACT_ATOMS: atom_id res chain seq x y z
N MET A 1 -11.01 11.16 -3.98
CA MET A 1 -12.12 10.57 -4.77
C MET A 1 -13.42 10.63 -3.96
N SER A 2 -14.59 10.31 -4.54
CA SER A 2 -15.82 10.09 -3.77
C SER A 2 -16.34 8.67 -3.96
N THR A 3 -16.59 7.96 -2.86
CA THR A 3 -17.04 6.57 -2.82
C THR A 3 -18.45 6.50 -2.27
N ARG A 4 -19.31 5.69 -2.91
CA ARG A 4 -20.62 5.31 -2.38
C ARG A 4 -20.65 3.79 -2.23
N PHE A 5 -20.79 3.32 -1.01
CA PHE A 5 -21.01 1.91 -0.69
C PHE A 5 -22.47 1.53 -0.94
N HIS A 6 -22.76 0.24 -1.05
CA HIS A 6 -24.14 -0.23 -1.17
C HIS A 6 -24.94 0.18 0.08
N PRO A 7 -26.21 0.65 -0.03
CA PRO A 7 -26.95 1.20 1.12
C PRO A 7 -27.04 0.27 2.33
N ILE A 8 -27.03 -1.06 2.11
CA ILE A 8 -27.02 -2.06 3.18
C ILE A 8 -25.87 -1.84 4.18
N CYS A 9 -24.69 -1.44 3.69
CA CYS A 9 -23.50 -1.20 4.49
C CYS A 9 -23.55 0.10 5.32
N SER A 10 -24.59 0.91 5.14
CA SER A 10 -24.88 2.10 5.95
C SER A 10 -26.30 2.05 6.53
N SER A 11 -26.88 0.86 6.62
CA SER A 11 -28.22 0.63 7.16
C SER A 11 -28.16 0.09 8.60
N TRP A 12 -29.30 0.12 9.29
CA TRP A 12 -29.43 -0.48 10.62
C TRP A 12 -29.21 -2.01 10.62
N PHE A 13 -29.44 -2.68 9.50
CA PHE A 13 -29.24 -4.13 9.36
C PHE A 13 -27.79 -4.62 9.52
N VAL A 14 -26.82 -3.71 9.69
CA VAL A 14 -25.42 -4.04 10.01
C VAL A 14 -24.94 -3.43 11.34
N SER A 15 -25.83 -2.89 12.18
CA SER A 15 -25.48 -2.49 13.55
C SER A 15 -25.58 -3.66 14.51
N ASP A 16 -24.82 -3.58 15.61
CA ASP A 16 -24.83 -4.58 16.66
C ASP A 16 -26.21 -4.67 17.33
N ASP A 17 -27.00 -3.59 17.37
CA ASP A 17 -28.38 -3.60 17.90
C ASP A 17 -29.28 -4.56 17.12
N TRP A 18 -29.24 -4.51 15.78
CA TRP A 18 -30.03 -5.41 14.93
C TRP A 18 -29.56 -6.86 15.07
N ILE A 19 -28.25 -7.08 15.11
CA ILE A 19 -27.64 -8.40 15.30
C ILE A 19 -28.05 -9.00 16.65
N ASN A 20 -27.99 -8.21 17.73
CA ASN A 20 -28.35 -8.66 19.07
C ASN A 20 -29.86 -8.90 19.24
N LEU A 21 -30.71 -8.17 18.50
CA LEU A 21 -32.16 -8.43 18.45
C LEU A 21 -32.55 -9.72 17.70
N LEU A 22 -31.62 -10.30 16.93
CA LEU A 22 -31.82 -11.60 16.26
C LEU A 22 -31.20 -12.77 17.04
N PHE A 23 -30.30 -12.49 17.99
CA PHE A 23 -29.64 -13.53 18.78
C PHE A 23 -30.63 -14.23 19.71
N ASP A 24 -30.70 -15.55 19.58
CA ASP A 24 -31.47 -16.45 20.42
C ASP A 24 -30.50 -17.52 20.97
N PRO A 25 -30.44 -17.79 22.28
CA PRO A 25 -29.59 -18.85 22.81
C PRO A 25 -30.08 -20.25 22.41
N ASP A 26 -31.38 -20.42 22.15
CA ASP A 26 -32.06 -21.70 21.92
C ASP A 26 -32.20 -22.02 20.41
N ILE A 27 -31.25 -21.55 19.59
CA ILE A 27 -31.23 -21.78 18.12
C ILE A 27 -31.29 -23.25 17.68
N SER A 28 -30.93 -24.19 18.55
CA SER A 28 -31.06 -25.65 18.32
C SER A 28 -32.50 -26.11 18.11
N TYR A 29 -33.49 -25.42 18.68
CA TYR A 29 -34.91 -25.78 18.56
C TYR A 29 -35.58 -25.28 17.27
N PHE A 30 -34.91 -24.43 16.48
CA PHE A 30 -35.44 -23.95 15.21
C PHE A 30 -35.04 -24.87 14.05
N PHE A 31 -35.96 -25.00 13.09
CA PHE A 31 -35.70 -25.78 11.89
C PHE A 31 -34.54 -25.19 11.07
N GLN A 32 -33.83 -26.06 10.35
CA GLN A 32 -32.59 -25.73 9.61
C GLN A 32 -32.79 -24.69 8.49
N LEU A 33 -34.03 -24.49 8.04
CA LEU A 33 -34.44 -23.45 7.08
C LEU A 33 -35.31 -22.34 7.70
N ASP A 34 -35.48 -22.32 9.03
CA ASP A 34 -36.06 -21.16 9.72
C ASP A 34 -35.08 -19.98 9.63
N PHE A 35 -35.60 -18.79 9.38
CA PHE A 35 -34.78 -17.58 9.35
C PHE A 35 -34.03 -17.36 10.67
N ARG A 36 -34.63 -17.70 11.83
CA ARG A 36 -34.06 -17.45 13.15
C ARG A 36 -32.84 -18.31 13.48
N SER A 37 -32.75 -19.52 12.95
CA SER A 37 -31.57 -20.39 13.13
C SER A 37 -30.32 -19.86 12.42
N SER A 38 -30.45 -18.84 11.58
CA SER A 38 -29.36 -18.36 10.71
C SER A 38 -29.20 -16.83 10.59
N ALA A 39 -30.24 -16.04 10.88
CA ALA A 39 -30.24 -14.60 10.66
C ALA A 39 -29.07 -13.89 11.35
N THR A 40 -28.82 -14.18 12.62
CA THR A 40 -27.78 -13.54 13.44
C THR A 40 -26.40 -13.63 12.79
N GLY A 41 -25.96 -14.83 12.43
CA GLY A 41 -24.68 -15.03 11.74
C GLY A 41 -24.65 -14.45 10.32
N GLN A 42 -25.79 -14.46 9.60
CA GLN A 42 -25.89 -13.81 8.28
C GLN A 42 -25.71 -12.28 8.37
N PHE A 43 -26.32 -11.62 9.35
CA PHE A 43 -26.17 -10.17 9.54
C PHE A 43 -24.83 -9.78 10.19
N GLN A 44 -24.25 -10.64 11.06
CA GLN A 44 -22.86 -10.52 11.51
C GLN A 44 -21.89 -10.55 10.32
N MET A 45 -21.97 -11.57 9.47
CA MET A 45 -21.14 -11.69 8.28
C MET A 45 -21.34 -10.51 7.32
N LEU A 46 -22.58 -10.06 7.12
CA LEU A 46 -22.89 -8.88 6.30
C LEU A 46 -22.26 -7.60 6.86
N SER A 47 -22.25 -7.41 8.19
CA SER A 47 -21.59 -6.27 8.84
C SER A 47 -20.07 -6.33 8.70
N SER A 48 -19.46 -7.49 8.94
CA SER A 48 -18.02 -7.69 8.77
C SER A 48 -17.57 -7.52 7.32
N LEU A 49 -18.32 -8.05 6.33
CA LEU A 49 -18.09 -7.78 4.91
C LEU A 49 -18.19 -6.29 4.58
N CYS A 50 -19.23 -5.62 5.07
CA CYS A 50 -19.42 -4.18 4.84
C CYS A 50 -18.31 -3.34 5.46
N SER A 51 -17.79 -3.73 6.62
CA SER A 51 -16.68 -3.06 7.30
C SER A 51 -15.34 -3.32 6.61
N PHE A 52 -15.07 -4.56 6.20
CA PHE A 52 -13.92 -4.93 5.39
C PHE A 52 -13.90 -4.19 4.05
N VAL A 53 -14.97 -4.25 3.26
CA VAL A 53 -15.05 -3.58 1.95
C VAL A 53 -14.92 -2.07 2.08
N LYS A 54 -15.44 -1.45 3.17
CA LYS A 54 -15.15 -0.04 3.47
C LYS A 54 -13.66 0.19 3.67
N GLN A 55 -12.98 -0.63 4.46
CA GLN A 55 -11.56 -0.45 4.76
C GLN A 55 -10.67 -0.73 3.54
N SER A 56 -10.84 -1.84 2.82
CA SER A 56 -10.06 -2.14 1.61
C SER A 56 -10.16 -1.03 0.55
N VAL A 57 -11.33 -0.38 0.45
CA VAL A 57 -11.54 0.76 -0.46
C VAL A 57 -10.91 2.05 0.05
N ARG A 58 -10.84 2.29 1.37
CA ARG A 58 -10.05 3.40 1.94
C ARG A 58 -8.57 3.16 1.68
N ASP A 59 -8.04 2.03 2.15
CA ASP A 59 -6.64 1.63 2.00
C ASP A 59 -6.15 1.84 0.56
N SER A 60 -6.90 1.31 -0.41
CA SER A 60 -6.54 1.42 -1.83
C SER A 60 -6.60 2.86 -2.36
N ILE A 61 -7.51 3.70 -1.85
CA ILE A 61 -7.59 5.13 -2.21
C ILE A 61 -6.46 5.91 -1.55
N ASP A 62 -6.09 5.59 -0.32
CA ASP A 62 -5.01 6.26 0.41
C ASP A 62 -3.64 5.87 -0.19
N ASP A 63 -3.44 4.60 -0.55
CA ASP A 63 -2.32 4.12 -1.38
C ASP A 63 -2.25 4.90 -2.70
N PHE A 64 -3.36 5.01 -3.45
CA PHE A 64 -3.42 5.75 -4.72
C PHE A 64 -3.17 7.26 -4.57
N LEU A 65 -3.66 7.88 -3.49
CA LEU A 65 -3.46 9.31 -3.23
C LEU A 65 -2.06 9.61 -2.66
N SER A 66 -1.33 8.59 -2.19
CA SER A 66 0.09 8.70 -1.84
C SER A 66 1.01 8.68 -3.07
N ASP A 67 0.59 8.09 -4.18
CA ASP A 67 1.37 8.07 -5.42
C ASP A 67 1.32 9.43 -6.13
N THR A 68 2.47 9.84 -6.68
CA THR A 68 2.66 11.22 -7.15
C THR A 68 2.65 11.30 -8.66
N PHE A 69 1.53 11.76 -9.22
CA PHE A 69 1.42 12.02 -10.66
C PHE A 69 2.45 13.07 -11.09
N PHE A 70 3.48 12.62 -11.80
CA PHE A 70 4.55 13.47 -12.33
C PHE A 70 4.66 13.32 -13.86
N SER A 71 4.97 14.42 -14.54
CA SER A 71 5.36 14.42 -15.95
C SER A 71 6.46 15.46 -16.22
N PRO A 72 7.50 15.13 -17.00
CA PRO A 72 8.58 16.05 -17.37
C PRO A 72 8.16 17.12 -18.39
N GLN A 73 6.92 17.06 -18.90
CA GLN A 73 6.33 18.05 -19.81
C GLN A 73 4.90 18.38 -19.39
N LEU A 74 4.40 19.56 -19.79
CA LEU A 74 3.01 19.96 -19.49
C LEU A 74 2.03 19.01 -20.20
N VAL A 75 1.40 18.13 -19.42
CA VAL A 75 0.52 17.08 -19.93
C VAL A 75 -0.70 17.71 -20.61
N THR A 76 -1.05 17.24 -21.81
CA THR A 76 -2.31 17.64 -22.44
C THR A 76 -3.48 17.11 -21.62
N GLN A 77 -4.59 17.85 -21.55
CA GLN A 77 -5.73 17.41 -20.75
C GLN A 77 -6.21 16.00 -21.14
N GLN A 78 -6.20 15.66 -22.42
CA GLN A 78 -6.54 14.30 -22.90
C GLN A 78 -5.61 13.21 -22.36
N LEU A 79 -4.29 13.46 -22.29
CA LEU A 79 -3.33 12.49 -21.77
C LEU A 79 -3.44 12.37 -20.25
N MET A 80 -3.68 13.48 -19.55
CA MET A 80 -3.99 13.50 -18.11
C MET A 80 -5.26 12.72 -17.80
N ASP A 81 -6.37 13.03 -18.50
CA ASP A 81 -7.66 12.37 -18.33
C ASP A 81 -7.58 10.86 -18.68
N ALA A 82 -6.80 10.49 -19.71
CA ALA A 82 -6.57 9.09 -20.08
C ALA A 82 -5.77 8.34 -19.02
N GLN A 83 -4.70 8.93 -18.48
CA GLN A 83 -3.84 8.31 -17.48
C GLN A 83 -4.55 8.23 -16.12
N VAL A 84 -5.24 9.28 -15.67
CA VAL A 84 -6.09 9.25 -14.47
C VAL A 84 -7.21 8.22 -14.61
N GLN A 85 -7.81 8.04 -15.79
CA GLN A 85 -8.79 6.98 -16.03
C GLN A 85 -8.17 5.58 -16.04
N SER A 86 -6.97 5.42 -16.60
CA SER A 86 -6.20 4.17 -16.58
C SER A 86 -5.92 3.75 -15.14
N GLU A 87 -5.32 4.62 -14.34
CA GLU A 87 -4.97 4.29 -12.95
C GLU A 87 -6.23 4.15 -12.07
N THR A 88 -7.27 4.96 -12.27
CA THR A 88 -8.56 4.76 -11.55
C THR A 88 -9.24 3.43 -11.92
N LEU A 89 -9.07 2.96 -13.16
CA LEU A 89 -9.58 1.66 -13.61
C LEU A 89 -8.72 0.50 -13.07
N PHE A 90 -7.39 0.65 -13.09
CA PHE A 90 -6.46 -0.30 -12.50
C PHE A 90 -6.69 -0.44 -11.00
N LEU A 91 -6.77 0.67 -10.27
CA LEU A 91 -7.14 0.76 -8.85
C LEU A 91 -8.43 0.00 -8.56
N ARG A 92 -9.51 0.32 -9.29
CA ARG A 92 -10.82 -0.33 -9.12
C ARG A 92 -10.73 -1.85 -9.37
N THR A 93 -10.08 -2.26 -10.45
CA THR A 93 -9.92 -3.68 -10.79
C THR A 93 -9.05 -4.42 -9.77
N SER A 94 -7.96 -3.81 -9.32
CA SER A 94 -7.05 -4.35 -8.31
C SER A 94 -7.76 -4.52 -6.95
N THR A 95 -8.43 -3.47 -6.47
CA THR A 95 -9.22 -3.51 -5.23
C THR A 95 -10.30 -4.60 -5.29
N VAL A 96 -11.08 -4.64 -6.38
CA VAL A 96 -12.13 -5.65 -6.57
C VAL A 96 -11.56 -7.06 -6.68
N ASN A 97 -10.42 -7.25 -7.34
CA ASN A 97 -9.76 -8.57 -7.41
C ASN A 97 -9.17 -8.99 -6.06
N SER A 98 -8.64 -8.07 -5.27
CA SER A 98 -8.19 -8.32 -3.90
C SER A 98 -9.35 -8.75 -3.01
N VAL A 99 -10.47 -8.01 -3.03
CA VAL A 99 -11.69 -8.39 -2.29
C VAL A 99 -12.23 -9.75 -2.78
N ARG A 100 -12.19 -10.04 -4.09
CA ARG A 100 -12.55 -11.35 -4.64
C ARG A 100 -11.61 -12.48 -4.21
N GLN A 101 -10.31 -12.23 -4.06
CA GLN A 101 -9.36 -13.22 -3.54
C GLN A 101 -9.68 -13.56 -2.09
N VAL A 102 -9.97 -12.57 -1.26
CA VAL A 102 -10.41 -12.81 0.13
C VAL A 102 -11.76 -13.53 0.18
N LEU A 103 -12.74 -13.14 -0.63
CA LEU A 103 -14.02 -13.87 -0.75
C LEU A 103 -13.84 -15.30 -1.28
N SER A 104 -12.86 -15.53 -2.16
CA SER A 104 -12.50 -16.86 -2.65
C SER A 104 -11.81 -17.69 -1.57
N PHE A 105 -10.93 -17.09 -0.76
CA PHE A 105 -10.34 -17.76 0.39
C PHE A 105 -11.40 -18.07 1.46
N ILE A 106 -12.30 -17.13 1.76
CA ILE A 106 -13.45 -17.36 2.65
C ILE A 106 -14.23 -18.58 2.17
N ARG A 107 -14.58 -18.64 0.88
CA ARG A 107 -15.26 -19.79 0.27
C ARG A 107 -14.44 -21.08 0.38
N SER A 108 -13.13 -21.05 0.13
CA SER A 108 -12.25 -22.20 0.29
C SER A 108 -12.18 -22.65 1.76
N ALA A 109 -12.06 -21.73 2.71
CA ALA A 109 -12.05 -22.01 4.14
C ALA A 109 -13.39 -22.62 4.59
N THR A 110 -14.54 -22.06 4.19
CA THR A 110 -15.87 -22.65 4.43
C THR A 110 -15.92 -24.11 3.96
N HIS A 111 -15.47 -24.35 2.72
CA HIS A 111 -15.45 -25.67 2.09
C HIS A 111 -14.48 -26.64 2.80
N ASN A 112 -13.29 -26.17 3.15
CA ASN A 112 -12.21 -26.98 3.73
C ASN A 112 -12.45 -27.34 5.20
N ASN A 113 -13.14 -26.48 5.97
CA ASN A 113 -13.62 -26.79 7.32
C ASN A 113 -14.90 -27.69 7.28
N GLN A 114 -15.40 -28.06 6.09
CA GLN A 114 -16.70 -28.71 5.87
C GLN A 114 -17.92 -27.98 6.48
N LEU A 115 -17.80 -26.69 6.78
CA LEU A 115 -18.83 -25.92 7.48
C LEU A 115 -20.14 -25.93 6.67
N GLN A 116 -21.24 -26.24 7.36
CA GLN A 116 -22.57 -25.95 6.84
C GLN A 116 -22.65 -24.47 6.53
N SER A 117 -23.05 -24.10 5.31
CA SER A 117 -23.29 -22.71 4.96
C SER A 117 -24.33 -22.09 5.89
N ALA A 118 -24.43 -20.76 5.87
CA ALA A 118 -25.43 -20.02 6.65
C ALA A 118 -26.92 -20.36 6.35
N LEU A 119 -27.19 -21.33 5.47
CA LEU A 119 -28.52 -21.89 5.15
C LEU A 119 -28.46 -23.44 5.00
N GLN A 120 -27.40 -24.07 5.52
CA GLN A 120 -27.08 -25.51 5.42
C GLN A 120 -27.05 -26.08 3.98
N THR A 121 -26.89 -25.21 2.97
CA THR A 121 -26.92 -25.53 1.54
C THR A 121 -25.60 -26.03 0.95
N SER A 122 -24.46 -25.83 1.61
CA SER A 122 -23.15 -26.35 1.13
C SER A 122 -23.06 -27.87 1.20
N LYS A 123 -23.67 -28.45 2.23
CA LYS A 123 -23.71 -29.88 2.52
C LYS A 123 -25.01 -30.20 3.25
N SER A 124 -26.13 -30.15 2.52
CA SER A 124 -27.39 -30.71 3.01
C SER A 124 -27.26 -32.22 3.02
N LEU A 125 -26.99 -32.78 4.20
CA LEU A 125 -27.06 -34.22 4.44
C LEU A 125 -28.52 -34.63 4.62
N SER A 126 -29.32 -34.46 3.56
CA SER A 126 -30.55 -35.23 3.44
C SER A 126 -30.15 -36.67 3.24
N ILE A 127 -30.19 -37.49 4.29
CA ILE A 127 -30.30 -38.95 4.13
C ILE A 127 -31.79 -39.26 4.19
N ILE A 128 -32.37 -39.66 3.07
CA ILE A 128 -33.65 -40.35 3.09
C ILE A 128 -33.35 -41.79 3.53
N VAL A 129 -33.27 -41.98 4.84
CA VAL A 129 -33.31 -43.32 5.44
C VAL A 129 -34.74 -43.85 5.29
N ARG A 130 -35.02 -44.35 4.08
CA ARG A 130 -35.91 -45.49 3.91
C ARG A 130 -35.40 -46.65 4.78
N SER A 131 -36.20 -47.67 5.02
CA SER A 131 -35.81 -48.87 5.78
C SER A 131 -34.70 -49.73 5.12
N ASP A 132 -34.00 -49.19 4.11
CA ASP A 132 -32.84 -49.72 3.38
C ASP A 132 -31.69 -48.66 3.25
N GLY A 133 -31.98 -47.42 2.82
CA GLY A 133 -31.27 -46.15 3.16
C GLY A 133 -30.19 -45.54 2.21
N THR A 134 -30.50 -44.48 1.40
CA THR A 134 -29.57 -43.73 0.48
C THR A 134 -30.10 -42.33 -0.04
N ALA A 135 -29.28 -41.32 -0.53
CA ALA A 135 -29.73 -39.96 -1.04
C ALA A 135 -28.70 -38.99 -1.80
N VAL A 136 -29.11 -37.85 -2.47
CA VAL A 136 -28.32 -36.86 -3.37
C VAL A 136 -28.96 -35.41 -3.67
N ILE A 137 -28.23 -34.25 -3.97
CA ILE A 137 -28.71 -32.78 -4.23
C ILE A 137 -27.81 -31.83 -5.21
N ASN A 138 -28.25 -30.64 -5.80
CA ASN A 138 -27.44 -29.56 -6.58
C ASN A 138 -28.08 -28.11 -6.98
N ALA A 139 -27.36 -27.00 -7.41
CA ALA A 139 -27.87 -25.58 -7.83
C ALA A 139 -26.92 -24.48 -8.60
N MET A 140 -27.35 -23.26 -9.11
CA MET A 140 -26.50 -22.14 -9.77
C MET A 140 -27.00 -20.59 -9.94
N ILE A 141 -26.30 -19.64 -10.70
CA ILE A 141 -26.29 -18.08 -10.60
C ILE A 141 -26.07 -17.19 -11.93
N SER A 142 -26.10 -15.79 -11.92
CA SER A 142 -25.80 -14.78 -13.05
C SER A 142 -25.29 -13.30 -12.67
N LEU A 143 -25.08 -12.30 -13.61
CA LEU A 143 -24.26 -11.00 -13.47
C LEU A 143 -24.52 -9.68 -14.37
N THR A 144 -23.84 -8.51 -14.07
CA THR A 144 -23.41 -7.25 -14.89
C THR A 144 -24.39 -6.08 -15.33
N ASP A 145 -24.07 -4.86 -15.91
CA ASP A 145 -23.12 -3.65 -15.80
C ASP A 145 -23.42 -2.57 -16.97
N ARG A 146 -22.91 -1.33 -17.33
CA ARG A 146 -21.97 -0.20 -16.90
C ARG A 146 -22.00 1.15 -17.77
N PHE A 147 -21.66 2.37 -17.22
CA PHE A 147 -21.07 3.65 -17.85
C PHE A 147 -21.87 4.62 -18.84
N ARG A 148 -21.51 5.88 -19.31
CA ARG A 148 -20.32 6.86 -19.24
C ARG A 148 -20.58 8.44 -19.30
N THR A 149 -19.82 9.33 -20.03
CA THR A 149 -19.52 10.80 -19.70
C THR A 149 -19.00 11.82 -20.81
N VAL A 150 -18.97 13.19 -20.57
CA VAL A 150 -18.08 14.35 -21.08
C VAL A 150 -18.60 15.53 -22.01
N TYR A 151 -18.01 16.77 -21.88
CA TYR A 151 -18.21 18.08 -22.63
C TYR A 151 -16.86 18.83 -22.87
N SER A 152 -16.78 19.89 -23.72
CA SER A 152 -15.52 20.51 -24.20
C SER A 152 -15.39 22.07 -24.20
N LEU A 153 -14.19 22.54 -23.77
CA LEU A 153 -13.39 23.70 -24.23
C LEU A 153 -14.00 25.12 -24.43
N ILE A 154 -13.45 26.09 -23.67
CA ILE A 154 -13.47 27.54 -23.94
C ILE A 154 -12.03 27.99 -24.30
N LYS A 155 -11.82 28.83 -25.34
CA LYS A 155 -10.47 29.37 -25.64
C LYS A 155 -10.43 30.67 -26.45
N THR A 156 -9.56 31.61 -26.03
CA THR A 156 -9.05 32.81 -26.76
C THR A 156 -10.08 33.93 -27.08
N LYS A 157 -9.71 35.20 -27.31
CA LYS A 157 -8.43 35.95 -27.25
C LYS A 157 -8.71 37.41 -26.81
N LEU A 158 -7.76 38.11 -26.17
CA LEU A 158 -7.93 39.49 -25.69
C LEU A 158 -6.57 40.26 -25.70
N ILE A 159 -6.36 41.25 -26.59
CA ILE A 159 -5.11 42.07 -26.72
C ILE A 159 -5.40 43.45 -27.36
N HIS A 160 -4.82 44.54 -26.81
CA HIS A 160 -4.17 45.73 -27.48
C HIS A 160 -4.47 47.12 -26.85
N LEU A 161 -3.41 47.91 -26.58
CA LEU A 161 -3.30 49.39 -26.73
C LEU A 161 -1.88 49.91 -26.38
N ASN A 162 -1.50 51.13 -26.82
CA ASN A 162 -0.18 51.78 -26.57
C ASN A 162 -0.27 53.34 -26.67
N LEU A 163 0.84 54.10 -26.48
CA LEU A 163 0.81 55.42 -25.80
C LEU A 163 1.76 56.55 -26.33
N PHE A 164 1.20 57.76 -26.57
CA PHE A 164 1.76 59.16 -26.63
C PHE A 164 2.89 59.64 -27.59
N GLU A 165 2.84 60.95 -27.91
CA GLU A 165 3.90 61.81 -28.51
C GLU A 165 3.78 63.30 -28.02
N ASN A 166 4.72 64.21 -28.37
CA ASN A 166 4.95 65.57 -27.79
C ASN A 166 4.73 66.75 -28.78
N HIS A 167 4.94 68.02 -28.36
CA HIS A 167 5.92 68.97 -28.98
C HIS A 167 6.07 70.35 -28.25
N GLU A 168 7.31 70.89 -28.28
CA GLU A 168 7.83 72.29 -28.31
C GLU A 168 7.34 73.50 -27.46
N THR A 169 8.32 74.34 -27.06
CA THR A 169 8.36 75.83 -27.25
C THR A 169 9.74 76.43 -26.88
N GLN A 170 10.06 77.67 -27.31
CA GLN A 170 11.42 78.27 -27.28
C GLN A 170 11.44 79.74 -26.75
N ASN A 171 12.65 80.25 -26.46
CA ASN A 171 13.06 81.63 -26.11
C ASN A 171 12.81 82.15 -24.67
N ASP A 172 13.90 82.30 -23.89
CA ASP A 172 14.03 83.34 -22.83
C ASP A 172 15.53 83.57 -22.49
N GLN A 173 15.98 84.83 -22.43
CA GLN A 173 17.38 85.19 -22.13
C GLN A 173 17.79 84.90 -20.67
N VAL A 174 16.81 84.69 -19.77
CA VAL A 174 17.06 84.17 -18.41
C VAL A 174 17.70 82.76 -18.45
N ALA A 175 17.59 82.01 -19.55
CA ALA A 175 18.21 80.70 -19.72
C ALA A 175 19.75 80.73 -19.63
N LEU A 176 20.42 81.79 -20.10
CA LEU A 176 21.90 81.81 -20.22
C LEU A 176 22.61 81.78 -18.86
N ASN A 177 22.14 82.57 -17.89
CA ASN A 177 22.62 82.51 -16.50
C ASN A 177 22.06 81.28 -15.72
N THR A 178 21.30 80.41 -16.38
CA THR A 178 20.79 79.15 -15.82
C THR A 178 21.62 77.96 -16.31
N SER A 179 22.09 77.96 -17.56
CA SER A 179 22.95 76.90 -18.11
C SER A 179 24.32 76.84 -17.46
N ILE A 180 24.97 77.97 -17.17
CA ILE A 180 26.33 77.99 -16.59
C ILE A 180 26.36 77.41 -15.16
N LEU A 181 25.34 77.70 -14.33
CA LEU A 181 25.23 77.13 -12.98
C LEU A 181 24.85 75.64 -13.02
N SER A 182 24.01 75.24 -13.97
CA SER A 182 23.67 73.84 -14.24
C SER A 182 24.92 73.01 -14.51
N THR A 183 25.81 73.46 -15.40
CA THR A 183 27.02 72.71 -15.78
C THR A 183 27.97 72.45 -14.60
N ARG A 184 28.13 73.41 -13.67
CA ARG A 184 29.00 73.21 -12.49
C ARG A 184 28.43 72.21 -11.48
N ILE A 185 27.11 72.22 -11.27
CA ILE A 185 26.43 71.25 -10.40
C ILE A 185 26.41 69.86 -11.06
N PHE A 186 26.20 69.79 -12.37
CA PHE A 186 26.28 68.56 -13.17
C PHE A 186 27.63 67.85 -13.02
N ILE A 187 28.75 68.57 -13.15
CA ILE A 187 30.11 68.00 -13.06
C ILE A 187 30.39 67.47 -11.64
N LEU A 188 30.02 68.20 -10.59
CA LEU A 188 30.21 67.76 -9.20
C LEU A 188 29.41 66.49 -8.87
N ILE A 189 28.12 66.45 -9.26
CA ILE A 189 27.28 65.27 -9.03
C ILE A 189 27.82 64.07 -9.83
N LEU A 190 28.20 64.27 -11.10
CA LEU A 190 28.76 63.22 -11.95
C LEU A 190 30.02 62.58 -11.31
N GLY A 191 30.94 63.40 -10.78
CA GLY A 191 32.13 62.90 -10.08
C GLY A 191 31.83 62.07 -8.83
N VAL A 192 30.89 62.53 -7.99
CA VAL A 192 30.45 61.78 -6.79
C VAL A 192 29.74 60.48 -7.17
N SER A 193 28.87 60.50 -8.18
CA SER A 193 28.20 59.29 -8.68
C SER A 193 29.20 58.25 -9.21
N ILE A 194 30.24 58.66 -9.93
CA ILE A 194 31.31 57.76 -10.41
C ILE A 194 32.07 57.13 -9.24
N MET A 195 32.44 57.91 -8.21
CA MET A 195 33.13 57.37 -7.03
C MET A 195 32.28 56.35 -6.26
N ILE A 196 30.97 56.59 -6.12
CA ILE A 196 30.03 55.65 -5.50
C ILE A 196 29.89 54.37 -6.34
N LEU A 197 29.80 54.50 -7.67
CA LEU A 197 29.76 53.35 -8.59
C LEU A 197 31.03 52.50 -8.51
N ILE A 198 32.22 53.11 -8.38
CA ILE A 198 33.49 52.39 -8.18
C ILE A 198 33.46 51.58 -6.89
N GLY A 199 33.17 52.19 -5.74
CA GLY A 199 33.13 51.50 -4.44
C GLY A 199 32.04 50.42 -4.34
N TYR A 200 30.91 50.62 -5.01
CA TYR A 200 29.86 49.62 -5.14
C TYR A 200 30.32 48.43 -6.00
N THR A 201 30.81 48.68 -7.22
CA THR A 201 31.21 47.61 -8.15
C THR A 201 32.43 46.80 -7.67
N SER A 202 33.37 47.40 -6.94
CA SER A 202 34.49 46.68 -6.32
C SER A 202 34.05 45.71 -5.20
N SER A 203 32.85 45.88 -4.66
CA SER A 203 32.30 45.08 -3.56
C SER A 203 31.44 43.90 -4.04
N ILE A 204 31.15 43.82 -5.34
CA ILE A 204 30.33 42.75 -5.93
C ILE A 204 31.19 41.50 -6.15
N VAL A 205 30.77 40.37 -5.60
CA VAL A 205 31.31 39.04 -5.90
C VAL A 205 30.54 38.46 -7.09
N GLN A 206 31.24 37.95 -8.10
CA GLN A 206 30.61 37.21 -9.20
C GLN A 206 30.58 35.71 -8.88
N THR A 207 29.50 35.06 -9.30
CA THR A 207 29.37 33.61 -9.30
C THR A 207 29.63 33.11 -10.71
N GLN A 208 30.63 32.26 -10.90
CA GLN A 208 30.89 31.57 -12.16
C GLN A 208 30.31 30.16 -12.10
N THR A 209 29.34 29.88 -12.96
CA THR A 209 28.75 28.55 -13.12
C THR A 209 29.55 27.73 -14.12
N HIS A 210 30.09 26.60 -13.67
CA HIS A 210 30.65 25.57 -14.54
C HIS A 210 29.53 24.60 -14.93
N ILE A 211 29.53 24.12 -16.17
CA ILE A 211 28.53 23.19 -16.72
C ILE A 211 29.27 21.99 -17.34
N ILE A 212 28.84 20.78 -16.99
CA ILE A 212 29.39 19.51 -17.46
C ILE A 212 28.22 18.69 -18.03
N ASN A 213 28.25 18.45 -19.34
CA ASN A 213 27.17 17.78 -20.07
C ASN A 213 27.33 16.26 -20.03
N ASN A 214 26.21 15.54 -19.86
CA ASN A 214 26.12 14.07 -19.81
C ASN A 214 27.22 13.39 -18.96
N PRO A 215 27.41 13.77 -17.68
CA PRO A 215 28.44 13.18 -16.83
C PRO A 215 28.18 11.69 -16.57
N SER A 216 29.25 10.90 -16.56
CA SER A 216 29.19 9.51 -16.09
C SER A 216 29.10 9.45 -14.56
N ARG A 217 28.65 8.31 -14.01
CA ARG A 217 28.53 8.10 -12.56
C ARG A 217 29.82 8.48 -11.81
N ALA A 218 30.98 8.02 -12.29
CA ALA A 218 32.28 8.32 -11.68
C ALA A 218 32.65 9.83 -11.72
N ILE A 219 32.24 10.56 -12.76
CA ILE A 219 32.43 12.02 -12.84
C ILE A 219 31.51 12.73 -11.84
N TYR A 220 30.24 12.30 -11.73
CA TYR A 220 29.33 12.82 -10.72
C TYR A 220 29.80 12.52 -9.28
N GLU A 221 30.29 11.30 -9.01
CA GLU A 221 30.82 10.89 -7.71
C GLU A 221 32.04 11.76 -7.32
N ASP A 222 32.98 11.98 -8.24
CA ASP A 222 34.13 12.87 -8.04
C ASP A 222 33.72 14.34 -7.79
N LEU A 223 32.78 14.87 -8.58
CA LEU A 223 32.25 16.22 -8.41
C LEU A 223 31.49 16.37 -7.07
N TYR A 224 30.72 15.37 -6.66
CA TYR A 224 29.92 15.42 -5.43
C TYR A 224 30.83 15.46 -4.20
N THR A 225 31.89 14.63 -4.16
CA THR A 225 32.85 14.67 -3.04
C THR A 225 33.59 16.02 -2.90
N LYS A 226 33.70 16.81 -3.98
CA LYS A 226 34.37 18.12 -4.00
C LYS A 226 33.41 19.30 -3.80
N TYR A 227 32.17 19.20 -4.27
CA TYR A 227 31.26 20.33 -4.45
C TYR A 227 29.82 20.08 -3.98
N SER A 228 29.52 19.01 -3.24
CA SER A 228 28.17 18.56 -2.82
C SER A 228 27.12 19.67 -2.54
N ILE A 229 27.46 20.70 -1.77
CA ILE A 229 26.56 21.81 -1.39
C ILE A 229 26.15 22.69 -2.59
N MET A 230 26.99 22.77 -3.62
CA MET A 230 26.87 23.67 -4.77
C MET A 230 26.68 22.95 -6.11
N LEU A 231 26.75 21.61 -6.11
CA LEU A 231 26.56 20.77 -7.29
C LEU A 231 25.07 20.48 -7.48
N GLN A 232 24.54 20.84 -8.66
CA GLN A 232 23.18 20.56 -9.08
C GLN A 232 23.23 19.74 -10.37
N CYS A 233 22.50 18.63 -10.42
CA CYS A 233 22.53 17.67 -11.52
C CYS A 233 21.11 17.22 -11.84
N GLU A 234 20.54 17.75 -12.92
CA GLU A 234 19.14 17.52 -13.30
C GLU A 234 18.98 16.17 -14.01
N CYS A 235 18.18 15.25 -13.45
CA CYS A 235 17.83 14.00 -14.11
C CYS A 235 17.05 14.25 -15.42
N SER A 236 17.31 13.43 -16.44
CA SER A 236 16.44 13.33 -17.63
C SER A 236 15.05 12.80 -17.28
N GLU A 237 14.97 11.78 -16.43
CA GLU A 237 13.71 11.25 -15.90
C GLU A 237 13.64 11.50 -14.38
N ILE A 238 12.68 12.34 -13.99
CA ILE A 238 12.53 12.88 -12.63
C ILE A 238 11.70 11.96 -11.72
N ALA A 239 11.05 10.93 -12.28
CA ALA A 239 10.16 10.02 -11.55
C ALA A 239 10.48 8.57 -11.96
N ILE A 240 11.43 7.93 -11.28
CA ILE A 240 12.02 6.65 -11.72
C ILE A 240 11.25 5.47 -11.11
N PRO A 241 10.72 4.51 -11.90
CA PRO A 241 9.97 3.37 -11.37
C PRO A 241 10.79 2.53 -10.40
N TYR A 242 10.23 2.15 -9.24
CA TYR A 242 10.93 1.35 -8.23
C TYR A 242 11.49 0.05 -8.82
N GLY A 243 10.73 -0.65 -9.66
CA GLY A 243 11.15 -1.92 -10.28
C GLY A 243 12.32 -1.80 -11.29
N SER A 244 12.86 -0.60 -11.53
CA SER A 244 14.07 -0.40 -12.34
C SER A 244 15.37 -0.45 -11.52
N PHE A 245 15.32 -0.18 -10.20
CA PHE A 245 16.50 -0.10 -9.32
C PHE A 245 16.32 -0.77 -7.95
N LEU A 246 15.09 -1.07 -7.54
CA LEU A 246 14.76 -1.87 -6.37
C LEU A 246 14.34 -3.27 -6.81
N SER A 247 14.74 -4.27 -6.04
CA SER A 247 14.35 -5.67 -6.25
C SER A 247 14.18 -6.39 -4.92
N LEU A 248 13.20 -7.29 -4.90
CA LEU A 248 12.85 -8.17 -3.77
C LEU A 248 12.78 -9.59 -4.32
N SER A 249 13.50 -10.53 -3.71
CA SER A 249 13.37 -11.97 -3.94
C SER A 249 12.86 -12.65 -2.67
N PRO A 250 11.54 -12.58 -2.38
CA PRO A 250 10.98 -13.14 -1.16
C PRO A 250 11.03 -14.68 -1.19
N GLU A 251 11.70 -15.26 -0.19
CA GLU A 251 11.73 -16.70 0.01
C GLU A 251 10.66 -17.13 1.01
N TYR A 252 9.69 -17.92 0.55
CA TYR A 252 8.63 -18.45 1.41
C TYR A 252 9.14 -19.59 2.31
N HIS A 253 8.47 -19.80 3.44
CA HIS A 253 8.68 -20.90 4.38
C HIS A 253 8.62 -22.27 3.65
N PRO A 254 9.54 -23.22 3.90
CA PRO A 254 9.68 -24.47 3.15
C PRO A 254 8.40 -25.26 2.90
N VAL A 255 7.42 -25.20 3.81
CA VAL A 255 6.14 -25.91 3.61
C VAL A 255 5.38 -25.43 2.36
N CYS A 256 5.52 -24.16 2.00
CA CYS A 256 4.82 -23.53 0.87
C CYS A 256 5.39 -23.87 -0.52
N SER A 257 6.41 -24.74 -0.58
CA SER A 257 6.92 -25.36 -1.82
C SER A 257 7.09 -26.89 -1.67
N SER A 258 6.54 -27.47 -0.59
CA SER A 258 6.70 -28.88 -0.23
C SER A 258 5.57 -29.77 -0.73
N ALA A 259 5.79 -31.09 -0.68
CA ALA A 259 4.73 -32.07 -0.93
C ALA A 259 3.57 -32.00 0.09
N PHE A 260 3.76 -31.42 1.28
CA PHE A 260 2.71 -31.36 2.31
C PHE A 260 1.54 -30.42 1.97
N ILE A 261 1.61 -29.69 0.85
CA ILE A 261 0.53 -28.84 0.34
C ILE A 261 0.00 -29.28 -1.04
N THR A 262 0.44 -30.42 -1.58
CA THR A 262 0.03 -30.90 -2.91
C THR A 262 -1.18 -31.84 -2.83
N ASP A 263 -1.98 -31.89 -3.91
CA ASP A 263 -3.14 -32.78 -4.03
C ASP A 263 -2.80 -34.25 -3.71
N THR A 264 -1.59 -34.69 -4.05
CA THR A 264 -1.09 -36.05 -3.75
C THR A 264 -0.95 -36.34 -2.26
N TRP A 265 -0.62 -35.34 -1.43
CA TRP A 265 -0.62 -35.48 0.04
C TRP A 265 -2.04 -35.38 0.58
N LEU A 266 -2.81 -34.39 0.11
CA LEU A 266 -4.19 -34.17 0.53
C LEU A 266 -5.09 -35.40 0.28
N GLN A 267 -4.87 -36.14 -0.81
CA GLN A 267 -5.57 -37.40 -1.11
C GLN A 267 -5.30 -38.54 -0.12
N VAL A 268 -4.23 -38.49 0.68
CA VAL A 268 -3.83 -39.58 1.61
C VAL A 268 -3.95 -39.17 3.08
N THR A 269 -4.03 -37.86 3.37
CA THR A 269 -4.59 -37.36 4.64
C THR A 269 -6.11 -37.53 4.74
N ARG A 270 -6.72 -38.16 3.73
CA ARG A 270 -8.14 -38.52 3.63
C ARG A 270 -8.23 -40.04 3.48
N ARG A 271 -8.97 -40.71 4.36
CA ARG A 271 -9.33 -42.13 4.23
C ARG A 271 -10.72 -42.24 3.59
N ASP A 272 -10.82 -42.89 2.43
CA ASP A 272 -12.07 -43.05 1.66
C ASP A 272 -12.85 -44.35 1.99
N ASP A 273 -12.57 -44.98 3.14
CA ASP A 273 -13.21 -46.22 3.56
C ASP A 273 -14.70 -46.04 3.92
N ASN A 274 -15.55 -46.98 3.50
CA ASN A 274 -16.99 -46.98 3.79
C ASN A 274 -17.27 -47.30 5.26
N LEU A 275 -17.35 -46.28 6.11
CA LEU A 275 -17.33 -46.43 7.58
C LEU A 275 -18.59 -45.86 8.26
N GLY A 276 -19.50 -46.75 8.63
CA GLY A 276 -20.70 -46.45 9.44
C GLY A 276 -20.43 -46.43 10.95
N PHE A 277 -19.32 -45.83 11.40
CA PHE A 277 -18.96 -45.73 12.82
C PHE A 277 -18.41 -44.34 13.17
N ALA A 278 -18.72 -43.86 14.37
CA ALA A 278 -18.22 -42.59 14.87
C ALA A 278 -16.68 -42.62 15.03
N TYR A 279 -16.00 -41.65 14.40
CA TYR A 279 -14.59 -41.38 14.61
C TYR A 279 -14.42 -40.29 15.67
N ASP A 280 -13.31 -40.35 16.41
CA ASP A 280 -12.95 -39.27 17.31
C ASP A 280 -12.51 -38.03 16.52
N PRO A 281 -12.96 -36.82 16.92
CA PRO A 281 -12.69 -35.57 16.21
C PRO A 281 -11.20 -35.18 16.20
N GLU A 282 -10.40 -35.76 17.10
CA GLU A 282 -8.94 -35.64 17.21
C GLU A 282 -8.19 -36.49 16.17
N ASP A 283 -8.86 -37.41 15.46
CA ASP A 283 -8.19 -38.34 14.55
C ASP A 283 -7.67 -37.65 13.27
N PHE A 284 -6.43 -37.96 12.93
CA PHE A 284 -5.71 -37.43 11.78
C PHE A 284 -6.41 -37.69 10.44
N PHE A 285 -7.08 -38.83 10.26
CA PHE A 285 -7.82 -39.12 9.03
C PHE A 285 -9.09 -38.28 8.88
N TYR A 286 -9.59 -37.67 9.96
CA TYR A 286 -10.72 -36.75 9.96
C TYR A 286 -10.25 -35.29 9.80
N ALA A 287 -9.32 -34.85 10.64
CA ALA A 287 -8.88 -33.44 10.69
C ALA A 287 -7.72 -33.10 9.74
N GLY A 288 -6.87 -34.07 9.39
CA GLY A 288 -5.61 -33.86 8.65
C GLY A 288 -5.82 -33.27 7.25
N PHE A 289 -6.81 -33.76 6.49
CA PHE A 289 -7.15 -33.16 5.19
C PHE A 289 -7.47 -31.67 5.32
N GLY A 290 -8.31 -31.29 6.29
CA GLY A 290 -8.65 -29.89 6.56
C GLY A 290 -7.42 -29.07 6.90
N PHE A 291 -6.57 -29.58 7.81
CA PHE A 291 -5.34 -28.92 8.26
C PHE A 291 -4.42 -28.57 7.10
N PHE A 292 -3.99 -29.58 6.32
CA PHE A 292 -3.01 -29.37 5.25
C PHE A 292 -3.59 -28.56 4.08
N ASN A 293 -4.89 -28.71 3.77
CA ASN A 293 -5.56 -27.91 2.74
C ASN A 293 -5.72 -26.43 3.18
N THR A 294 -5.93 -26.17 4.47
CA THR A 294 -5.92 -24.81 5.04
C THR A 294 -4.51 -24.21 5.01
N LEU A 295 -3.47 -24.99 5.32
CA LEU A 295 -2.07 -24.56 5.20
C LEU A 295 -1.66 -24.27 3.75
N ALA A 296 -2.06 -25.13 2.80
CA ALA A 296 -1.90 -24.89 1.36
C ALA A 296 -2.60 -23.60 0.91
N SER A 297 -3.83 -23.37 1.40
CA SER A 297 -4.60 -22.16 1.13
C SER A 297 -3.87 -20.91 1.67
N LEU A 298 -3.32 -20.96 2.88
CA LEU A 298 -2.58 -19.85 3.51
C LEU A 298 -1.31 -19.49 2.71
N CYS A 299 -0.54 -20.49 2.28
CA CYS A 299 0.59 -20.31 1.37
C CYS A 299 0.17 -19.62 0.06
N SER A 300 -0.90 -20.11 -0.58
CA SER A 300 -1.44 -19.55 -1.83
C SER A 300 -1.96 -18.11 -1.66
N LEU A 301 -2.62 -17.80 -0.54
CA LEU A 301 -3.11 -16.46 -0.21
C LEU A 301 -1.95 -15.47 -0.04
N ALA A 302 -0.94 -15.83 0.76
CA ALA A 302 0.19 -14.96 1.02
C ALA A 302 1.04 -14.71 -0.23
N GLN A 303 1.31 -15.76 -1.03
CA GLN A 303 1.94 -15.64 -2.35
C GLN A 303 1.13 -14.73 -3.28
N THR A 304 -0.19 -14.88 -3.32
CA THR A 304 -1.08 -14.05 -4.16
C THR A 304 -1.08 -12.59 -3.73
N ILE A 305 -1.18 -12.30 -2.42
CA ILE A 305 -1.13 -10.95 -1.88
C ILE A 305 0.21 -10.29 -2.19
N LEU A 306 1.32 -10.97 -1.91
CA LEU A 306 2.66 -10.41 -2.14
C LEU A 306 2.94 -10.18 -3.64
N ASN A 307 2.60 -11.13 -4.52
CA ASN A 307 2.76 -10.93 -5.97
C ASN A 307 1.93 -9.76 -6.52
N ASN A 308 0.68 -9.60 -6.04
CA ASN A 308 -0.16 -8.47 -6.46
C ASN A 308 0.35 -7.13 -5.92
N SER A 309 0.78 -7.07 -4.65
CA SER A 309 1.40 -5.87 -4.08
C SER A 309 2.72 -5.52 -4.77
N LEU A 310 3.58 -6.50 -5.06
CA LEU A 310 4.86 -6.29 -5.74
C LEU A 310 4.68 -5.76 -7.18
N HIS A 311 3.65 -6.24 -7.89
CA HIS A 311 3.28 -5.73 -9.21
C HIS A 311 2.80 -4.26 -9.18
N VAL A 312 2.20 -3.80 -8.07
CA VAL A 312 1.92 -2.36 -7.86
C VAL A 312 3.22 -1.63 -7.53
N PHE A 313 3.94 -2.07 -6.49
CA PHE A 313 5.19 -1.47 -6.02
C PHE A 313 6.20 -1.20 -7.13
N ASN A 314 6.43 -2.17 -8.02
CA ASN A 314 7.38 -2.02 -9.13
C ASN A 314 7.01 -0.90 -10.13
N ARG A 315 5.75 -0.44 -10.16
CA ARG A 315 5.25 0.65 -11.01
C ARG A 315 5.32 2.03 -10.35
N ASN A 316 5.19 2.09 -9.02
CA ASN A 316 5.31 3.32 -8.23
C ASN A 316 6.68 3.97 -8.49
N ARG A 317 6.76 5.30 -8.40
CA ARG A 317 7.93 6.07 -8.86
C ARG A 317 8.64 6.84 -7.74
N LEU A 318 9.97 6.73 -7.70
CA LEU A 318 10.82 7.61 -6.91
C LEU A 318 10.93 8.97 -7.60
N VAL A 319 10.30 9.99 -7.02
CA VAL A 319 10.41 11.38 -7.51
C VAL A 319 11.64 12.07 -6.93
N SER A 320 12.52 12.53 -7.82
CA SER A 320 13.62 13.45 -7.54
C SER A 320 13.97 14.29 -8.77
N GLY A 321 13.97 15.63 -8.61
CA GLY A 321 14.42 16.55 -9.66
C GLY A 321 15.94 16.61 -9.83
N GLN A 322 16.70 15.90 -8.98
CA GLN A 322 18.16 15.89 -8.96
C GLN A 322 18.70 14.46 -8.81
N VAL A 323 19.92 14.21 -9.27
CA VAL A 323 20.65 12.96 -8.97
C VAL A 323 20.82 12.84 -7.45
N LEU A 324 20.19 11.82 -6.85
CA LEU A 324 20.41 11.47 -5.45
C LEU A 324 21.77 10.78 -5.30
N PHE A 325 22.54 11.19 -4.28
CA PHE A 325 23.79 10.51 -3.97
C PHE A 325 23.53 9.14 -3.34
N LYS A 326 24.50 8.22 -3.42
CA LYS A 326 24.34 6.84 -2.94
C LYS A 326 23.90 6.76 -1.47
N ASP A 327 24.48 7.60 -0.62
CA ASP A 327 24.21 7.66 0.81
C ASP A 327 22.86 8.32 1.16
N GLU A 328 22.19 8.96 0.19
CA GLU A 328 20.80 9.42 0.31
C GLU A 328 19.82 8.40 -0.28
N LEU A 329 20.13 7.83 -1.46
CA LEU A 329 19.28 6.86 -2.14
C LEU A 329 19.08 5.60 -1.30
N ILE A 330 20.15 5.04 -0.72
CA ILE A 330 20.06 3.75 -0.02
C ILE A 330 19.17 3.84 1.22
N PRO A 331 19.35 4.78 2.17
CA PRO A 331 18.44 4.93 3.31
C PRO A 331 17.00 5.22 2.89
N ARG A 332 16.79 6.09 1.89
CA ARG A 332 15.44 6.39 1.36
C ARG A 332 14.78 5.18 0.72
N SER A 333 15.56 4.32 0.05
CA SER A 333 15.10 3.06 -0.54
C SER A 333 14.74 2.02 0.52
N LEU A 334 15.52 1.92 1.61
CA LEU A 334 15.21 1.03 2.73
C LEU A 334 13.88 1.40 3.40
N VAL A 335 13.60 2.70 3.60
CA VAL A 335 12.30 3.16 4.13
C VAL A 335 11.14 2.83 3.19
N ILE A 336 11.35 2.96 1.86
CA ILE A 336 10.36 2.56 0.84
C ILE A 336 10.08 1.06 0.88
N LEU A 337 11.13 0.23 1.00
CA LEU A 337 11.02 -1.23 1.09
C LEU A 337 10.33 -1.68 2.40
N ASP A 338 10.67 -1.06 3.53
CA ASP A 338 10.09 -1.38 4.83
C ASP A 338 8.60 -1.00 4.93
N THR A 339 8.24 0.18 4.38
CA THR A 339 6.84 0.60 4.24
C THR A 339 6.04 -0.39 3.39
N PHE A 340 6.63 -0.88 2.28
CA PHE A 340 6.01 -1.89 1.42
C PHE A 340 5.77 -3.23 2.13
N LYS A 341 6.77 -3.75 2.86
CA LYS A 341 6.63 -4.96 3.68
C LYS A 341 5.51 -4.80 4.69
N THR A 342 5.57 -3.73 5.49
CA THR A 342 4.62 -3.43 6.57
C THR A 342 3.19 -3.30 6.04
N ASN A 343 2.96 -2.57 4.95
CA ASN A 343 1.63 -2.43 4.36
C ASN A 343 1.10 -3.76 3.81
N THR A 344 1.96 -4.58 3.18
CA THR A 344 1.58 -5.89 2.63
C THR A 344 1.29 -6.92 3.72
N ILE A 345 2.08 -6.94 4.81
CA ILE A 345 1.83 -7.76 6.00
C ILE A 345 0.50 -7.36 6.64
N ASN A 346 0.32 -6.07 6.92
CA ASN A 346 -0.91 -5.56 7.54
C ASN A 346 -2.14 -5.84 6.68
N LYS A 347 -1.99 -5.88 5.34
CA LYS A 347 -3.08 -6.26 4.42
C LYS A 347 -3.49 -7.72 4.62
N LEU A 348 -2.55 -8.66 4.64
CA LEU A 348 -2.86 -10.06 4.97
C LEU A 348 -3.56 -10.17 6.34
N LYS A 349 -3.08 -9.46 7.37
CA LYS A 349 -3.74 -9.49 8.70
C LYS A 349 -5.18 -8.98 8.67
N ARG A 350 -5.50 -7.95 7.87
CA ARG A 350 -6.88 -7.47 7.66
C ARG A 350 -7.75 -8.51 6.92
N ASP A 351 -7.20 -9.13 5.88
CA ASP A 351 -7.88 -10.17 5.11
C ASP A 351 -8.21 -11.39 5.99
N LEU A 352 -7.25 -11.85 6.81
CA LEU A 352 -7.40 -12.96 7.76
C LEU A 352 -8.36 -12.64 8.91
N SER A 353 -8.38 -11.40 9.39
CA SER A 353 -9.32 -10.95 10.43
C SER A 353 -10.78 -11.03 9.95
N LEU A 354 -11.06 -10.68 8.68
CA LEU A 354 -12.38 -10.92 8.09
C LEU A 354 -12.69 -12.43 8.04
N ILE A 355 -11.73 -13.28 7.66
CA ILE A 355 -11.94 -14.73 7.59
C ILE A 355 -12.27 -15.31 8.97
N GLN A 356 -11.56 -14.91 10.04
CA GLN A 356 -11.89 -15.31 11.41
C GLN A 356 -13.26 -14.80 11.84
N SER A 357 -13.62 -13.54 11.53
CA SER A 357 -14.93 -12.98 11.85
C SER A 357 -16.07 -13.69 11.13
N HIS A 358 -15.91 -14.00 9.84
CA HIS A 358 -16.82 -14.85 9.07
C HIS A 358 -17.01 -16.21 9.73
N THR A 359 -15.91 -16.88 10.06
CA THR A 359 -15.91 -18.24 10.60
C THR A 359 -16.60 -18.28 11.98
N ARG A 360 -16.38 -17.27 12.84
CA ARG A 360 -17.17 -17.06 14.07
C ARG A 360 -18.66 -16.81 13.80
N GLY A 361 -18.99 -16.02 12.77
CA GLY A 361 -20.36 -15.81 12.30
C GLY A 361 -21.01 -17.04 11.64
N MET A 362 -20.27 -18.13 11.41
CA MET A 362 -20.85 -19.43 11.07
C MET A 362 -21.20 -20.25 12.32
N LEU A 363 -20.43 -20.10 13.41
CA LEU A 363 -20.67 -20.80 14.68
C LEU A 363 -22.06 -20.50 15.25
N SER A 364 -22.52 -19.24 15.13
CA SER A 364 -23.85 -18.77 15.52
C SER A 364 -25.00 -19.26 14.61
N ILE A 365 -24.72 -20.18 13.68
CA ILE A 365 -25.69 -20.84 12.78
C ILE A 365 -25.52 -22.37 12.81
N SER A 366 -24.28 -22.85 12.95
CA SER A 366 -23.91 -24.26 12.83
C SER A 366 -24.11 -25.05 14.12
N GLN A 367 -25.34 -25.14 14.64
CA GLN A 367 -25.74 -26.20 15.59
C GLN A 367 -25.58 -27.61 14.97
N GLY A 368 -25.46 -27.72 13.63
CA GLY A 368 -25.41 -28.99 12.91
C GLY A 368 -24.02 -29.64 12.73
N ILE A 369 -23.00 -28.91 12.28
CA ILE A 369 -21.67 -29.50 11.95
C ILE A 369 -20.50 -28.55 12.27
N THR A 370 -20.10 -28.52 13.55
CA THR A 370 -18.78 -28.01 14.00
C THR A 370 -18.20 -29.01 15.01
N TYR A 371 -17.58 -30.07 14.48
CA TYR A 371 -17.10 -31.25 15.24
C TYR A 371 -18.12 -31.87 16.21
N THR A 372 -19.41 -31.78 15.87
CA THR A 372 -20.51 -32.23 16.72
C THR A 372 -20.55 -33.77 16.78
N ARG A 373 -20.54 -34.35 17.99
CA ARG A 373 -20.77 -35.80 18.16
C ARG A 373 -22.25 -36.08 17.95
N ILE A 374 -22.55 -36.87 16.93
CA ILE A 374 -23.89 -37.42 16.66
C ILE A 374 -24.07 -38.66 17.54
N TYR A 375 -25.13 -38.67 18.34
CA TYR A 375 -25.59 -39.86 19.05
C TYR A 375 -26.91 -40.35 18.43
N GLU A 376 -27.06 -41.67 18.35
CA GLU A 376 -28.31 -42.34 17.96
C GLU A 376 -29.01 -42.83 19.23
N GLU A 377 -30.01 -42.10 19.71
CA GLU A 377 -30.93 -42.66 20.70
C GLU A 377 -31.90 -43.61 19.97
N VAL A 378 -31.61 -44.92 20.07
CA VAL A 378 -32.44 -46.00 19.51
C VAL A 378 -33.73 -46.14 20.33
N ASN A 379 -34.65 -45.20 20.14
CA ASN A 379 -36.03 -45.34 20.59
C ASN A 379 -36.68 -46.47 19.79
N ARG A 380 -37.24 -47.46 20.48
CA ARG A 380 -37.71 -48.71 19.85
C ARG A 380 -38.95 -48.52 18.97
N ASP A 381 -39.58 -47.36 19.04
CA ASP A 381 -40.80 -46.99 18.35
C ASP A 381 -40.58 -45.83 17.36
N MET A 382 -40.27 -46.22 16.12
CA MET A 382 -40.51 -45.48 14.86
C MET A 382 -39.60 -44.30 14.45
N TYR A 383 -38.88 -43.61 15.34
CA TYR A 383 -37.89 -42.58 14.92
C TYR A 383 -36.62 -42.57 15.78
N ASN A 384 -35.47 -42.47 15.12
CA ASN A 384 -34.19 -42.11 15.73
C ASN A 384 -34.04 -40.58 15.69
N GLU A 385 -33.91 -39.93 16.84
CA GLU A 385 -33.59 -38.50 16.91
C GLU A 385 -32.06 -38.32 16.93
N LEU A 386 -31.52 -37.53 15.98
CA LEU A 386 -30.11 -37.19 15.93
C LEU A 386 -29.87 -35.92 16.74
N PHE A 387 -29.26 -36.07 17.90
CA PHE A 387 -28.76 -34.93 18.68
C PHE A 387 -27.36 -34.53 18.23
N SER A 388 -27.11 -33.22 18.29
CA SER A 388 -25.86 -32.59 17.88
C SER A 388 -25.37 -31.72 19.03
N VAL A 389 -24.27 -32.11 19.66
CA VAL A 389 -23.70 -31.39 20.81
C VAL A 389 -22.39 -30.71 20.43
N PRO A 390 -22.09 -29.49 20.94
CA PRO A 390 -20.80 -28.87 20.72
C PRO A 390 -19.69 -29.72 21.33
N LEU A 391 -18.50 -29.70 20.70
CA LEU A 391 -17.34 -30.39 21.24
C LEU A 391 -16.69 -29.57 22.36
N GLU A 392 -16.25 -30.27 23.41
CA GLU A 392 -15.67 -29.67 24.61
C GLU A 392 -14.37 -30.38 24.98
N TRP A 393 -13.33 -29.60 25.28
CA TRP A 393 -11.99 -30.08 25.67
C TRP A 393 -11.51 -29.28 26.88
N ASP A 394 -11.16 -29.95 27.99
CA ASP A 394 -10.63 -29.33 29.21
C ASP A 394 -11.40 -28.04 29.64
N ASP A 395 -12.71 -28.20 29.89
CA ASP A 395 -13.70 -27.14 30.20
C ASP A 395 -13.87 -26.04 29.13
N CYS A 396 -13.27 -26.19 27.94
CA CYS A 396 -13.38 -25.28 26.81
C CYS A 396 -14.40 -25.81 25.78
N SER A 397 -15.60 -25.22 25.77
CA SER A 397 -16.69 -25.55 24.84
C SER A 397 -16.61 -24.76 23.53
N CYS A 398 -16.66 -25.45 22.39
CA CYS A 398 -16.69 -24.82 21.07
C CYS A 398 -17.94 -23.99 20.78
N ALA A 399 -19.01 -24.10 21.59
CA ALA A 399 -20.16 -23.19 21.51
C ALA A 399 -19.83 -21.78 22.05
N LEU A 400 -18.81 -21.65 22.91
CA LEU A 400 -18.52 -20.42 23.67
C LEU A 400 -17.14 -19.82 23.36
N ASN A 401 -16.18 -20.61 22.90
CA ASN A 401 -14.81 -20.18 22.68
C ASN A 401 -14.20 -20.83 21.43
N ASP A 402 -13.67 -20.03 20.50
CA ASP A 402 -13.06 -20.53 19.26
C ASP A 402 -11.59 -20.97 19.42
N GLN A 403 -11.00 -20.77 20.59
CA GLN A 403 -9.62 -21.14 20.91
C GLN A 403 -9.45 -22.60 21.38
N CYS A 404 -10.54 -23.32 21.66
CA CYS A 404 -10.48 -24.68 22.21
C CYS A 404 -9.79 -25.63 21.22
N LYS A 405 -8.96 -26.53 21.76
CA LYS A 405 -8.09 -27.42 20.99
C LYS A 405 -7.75 -28.70 21.73
N ALA A 406 -7.42 -29.74 20.98
CA ALA A 406 -6.80 -30.97 21.47
C ALA A 406 -5.66 -31.39 20.53
N LEU A 407 -4.75 -32.25 20.99
CA LEU A 407 -3.68 -32.78 20.14
C LEU A 407 -4.25 -33.73 19.08
N MET A 408 -3.85 -33.53 17.83
CA MET A 408 -4.22 -34.43 16.73
C MET A 408 -3.41 -35.73 16.83
N GLY A 409 -4.07 -36.87 16.59
CA GLY A 409 -3.43 -38.19 16.72
C GLY A 409 -4.03 -39.26 15.83
N PHE A 410 -3.51 -40.48 15.94
CA PHE A 410 -4.05 -41.66 15.27
C PHE A 410 -4.71 -42.57 16.31
N TYR A 411 -5.96 -42.93 16.06
CA TYR A 411 -6.79 -43.76 16.93
C TYR A 411 -7.10 -45.10 16.27
N TRP A 412 -7.72 -46.03 17.02
CA TRP A 412 -8.00 -47.39 16.56
C TRP A 412 -9.46 -47.76 16.82
N ASN A 413 -10.20 -48.10 15.75
CA ASN A 413 -11.66 -48.22 15.75
C ASN A 413 -12.22 -49.64 16.01
N ASN A 414 -11.38 -50.63 16.35
CA ASN A 414 -11.88 -52.00 16.65
C ASN A 414 -12.37 -52.13 18.11
N GLY A 415 -13.02 -51.09 18.64
CA GLY A 415 -13.39 -50.95 20.05
C GLY A 415 -13.58 -49.47 20.44
N PRO A 416 -13.58 -49.12 21.73
CA PRO A 416 -13.45 -47.72 22.14
C PRO A 416 -12.13 -47.13 21.59
N PRO A 417 -12.11 -45.86 21.14
CA PRO A 417 -11.00 -45.28 20.41
C PRO A 417 -9.73 -45.25 21.27
N LEU A 418 -8.74 -46.06 20.90
CA LEU A 418 -7.45 -46.12 21.58
C LEU A 418 -6.42 -45.27 20.82
N LEU A 419 -5.91 -44.22 21.48
CA LEU A 419 -4.82 -43.40 20.98
C LEU A 419 -3.54 -44.23 20.81
N LYS A 420 -2.96 -44.19 19.61
CA LYS A 420 -1.67 -44.82 19.27
C LYS A 420 -0.49 -43.85 19.30
N PHE A 421 -0.67 -42.69 18.66
CA PHE A 421 0.39 -41.72 18.39
C PHE A 421 -0.23 -40.33 18.23
N THR A 422 0.16 -39.37 19.06
CA THR A 422 -0.10 -37.94 18.84
C THR A 422 0.98 -37.34 17.96
N ILE A 423 0.59 -36.44 17.06
CA ILE A 423 1.56 -35.64 16.31
C ILE A 423 1.96 -34.44 17.18
N PRO A 424 3.25 -34.28 17.55
CA PRO A 424 3.69 -33.19 18.42
C PRO A 424 3.31 -31.81 17.86
N ASN A 425 2.70 -30.99 18.71
CA ASN A 425 2.27 -29.61 18.43
C ASN A 425 1.34 -29.44 17.22
N LEU A 426 0.72 -30.52 16.74
CA LEU A 426 -0.35 -30.47 15.74
C LEU A 426 -1.69 -30.58 16.48
N PHE A 427 -2.58 -29.61 16.29
CA PHE A 427 -3.84 -29.55 17.01
C PHE A 427 -5.05 -29.73 16.10
N VAL A 428 -6.11 -30.31 16.66
CA VAL A 428 -7.49 -30.06 16.25
C VAL A 428 -8.07 -28.92 17.09
N GLY A 429 -9.19 -28.36 16.67
CA GLY A 429 -9.85 -27.26 17.37
C GLY A 429 -11.16 -26.88 16.69
N CYS A 430 -11.95 -26.00 17.32
CA CYS A 430 -13.30 -25.66 16.85
C CYS A 430 -13.36 -25.24 15.37
N PHE A 431 -12.28 -24.60 14.88
CA PHE A 431 -12.07 -24.33 13.46
C PHE A 431 -10.69 -24.78 13.02
N THR A 432 -10.61 -25.37 11.83
CA THR A 432 -9.35 -25.78 11.20
C THR A 432 -8.39 -24.60 11.05
N LEU A 433 -8.87 -23.38 10.78
CA LEU A 433 -8.00 -22.20 10.71
C LEU A 433 -7.34 -21.88 12.06
N GLN A 434 -8.09 -21.93 13.15
CA GLN A 434 -7.57 -21.62 14.48
C GLN A 434 -6.73 -22.77 15.04
N ALA A 435 -7.06 -24.02 14.69
CA ALA A 435 -6.25 -25.19 14.98
C ALA A 435 -4.89 -25.14 14.25
N VAL A 436 -4.88 -24.79 12.95
CA VAL A 436 -3.65 -24.52 12.18
C VAL A 436 -2.85 -23.40 12.82
N TYR A 437 -3.46 -22.25 13.12
CA TYR A 437 -2.77 -21.11 13.74
C TYR A 437 -2.07 -21.47 15.05
N GLN A 438 -2.74 -22.25 15.92
CA GLN A 438 -2.19 -22.65 17.21
C GLN A 438 -1.20 -23.83 17.14
N SER A 439 -1.00 -24.42 15.97
CA SER A 439 -0.05 -25.53 15.74
C SER A 439 1.31 -25.02 15.27
N SER A 440 2.34 -25.84 15.41
CA SER A 440 3.64 -25.68 14.74
C SER A 440 3.91 -26.86 13.79
N LEU A 441 5.04 -26.86 13.08
CA LEU A 441 5.33 -27.81 12.01
C LEU A 441 6.46 -28.79 12.34
N ASP A 442 6.83 -28.91 13.62
CA ASP A 442 7.91 -29.74 14.17
C ASP A 442 8.04 -31.12 13.52
N CYS A 443 6.92 -31.84 13.40
CA CYS A 443 6.90 -33.19 12.86
C CYS A 443 7.36 -33.25 11.39
N LEU A 444 7.12 -32.20 10.61
CA LEU A 444 7.54 -32.11 9.21
C LEU A 444 9.05 -31.89 9.06
N PHE A 445 9.75 -31.42 10.10
CA PHE A 445 11.22 -31.29 10.13
C PHE A 445 11.90 -32.48 10.83
N ASN A 446 11.15 -33.40 11.45
CA ASN A 446 11.66 -34.50 12.26
C ASN A 446 11.39 -35.86 11.61
N GLN A 447 12.44 -36.53 11.11
CA GLN A 447 12.29 -37.76 10.34
C GLN A 447 11.68 -38.91 11.17
N THR A 448 11.97 -38.98 12.47
CA THR A 448 11.37 -39.99 13.36
C THR A 448 9.87 -39.77 13.51
N CYS A 449 9.44 -38.50 13.64
CA CYS A 449 8.03 -38.15 13.72
C CYS A 449 7.29 -38.40 12.39
N LEU A 450 7.86 -37.95 11.28
CA LEU A 450 7.29 -38.17 9.94
C LEU A 450 7.16 -39.66 9.63
N ASN A 451 8.17 -40.48 9.95
CA ASN A 451 8.12 -41.93 9.81
C ASN A 451 7.01 -42.56 10.67
N ALA A 452 6.78 -42.06 11.90
CA ALA A 452 5.71 -42.56 12.76
C ALA A 452 4.32 -42.26 12.18
N ALA A 453 4.09 -41.03 11.72
CA ALA A 453 2.85 -40.66 11.02
C ALA A 453 2.64 -41.48 9.74
N GLN A 454 3.67 -41.62 8.89
CA GLN A 454 3.60 -42.41 7.65
C GLN A 454 3.25 -43.90 7.90
N ASN A 455 3.72 -44.48 9.01
CA ASN A 455 3.41 -45.87 9.36
C ASN A 455 1.96 -46.10 9.75
N GLU A 456 1.28 -45.12 10.34
CA GLU A 456 -0.15 -45.19 10.66
C GLU A 456 -1.03 -44.78 9.46
N ILE A 457 -0.58 -43.82 8.65
CA ILE A 457 -1.26 -43.39 7.41
C ILE A 457 -1.44 -44.54 6.42
N ARG A 458 -0.41 -45.39 6.22
CA ARG A 458 -0.35 -46.60 5.36
C ARG A 458 -1.53 -46.82 4.40
N SER A 459 -1.60 -45.99 3.35
CA SER A 459 -2.42 -46.28 2.18
C SER A 459 -1.71 -47.29 1.26
N GLU A 460 -2.45 -47.93 0.35
CA GLU A 460 -1.89 -48.80 -0.70
C GLU A 460 -0.92 -48.06 -1.66
N ARG A 461 -0.91 -46.71 -1.63
CA ARG A 461 -0.03 -45.86 -2.42
C ARG A 461 1.09 -45.29 -1.53
N PRO A 462 2.37 -45.65 -1.75
CA PRO A 462 3.47 -45.04 -1.02
C PRO A 462 3.73 -43.62 -1.54
N ILE A 463 3.51 -42.60 -0.70
CA ILE A 463 3.97 -41.23 -1.03
C ILE A 463 5.42 -41.06 -0.57
N ASN A 464 6.29 -40.73 -1.52
CA ASN A 464 7.65 -40.28 -1.24
C ASN A 464 7.63 -38.81 -0.77
N VAL A 465 7.34 -38.59 0.52
CA VAL A 465 7.59 -37.30 1.19
C VAL A 465 8.81 -37.41 2.11
N SER A 466 9.67 -36.38 2.06
CA SER A 466 10.81 -36.18 2.96
C SER A 466 10.51 -35.10 3.98
N VAL A 467 11.33 -35.01 5.03
CA VAL A 467 11.30 -33.85 5.93
C VAL A 467 11.64 -32.54 5.21
N LEU A 468 11.13 -31.44 5.77
CA LEU A 468 11.53 -30.07 5.48
C LEU A 468 12.92 -29.78 6.04
N GLN A 469 13.62 -28.82 5.45
CA GLN A 469 14.92 -28.34 5.92
C GLN A 469 14.76 -26.92 6.49
N ALA A 470 15.13 -26.73 7.76
CA ALA A 470 15.15 -25.41 8.40
C ALA A 470 16.31 -24.56 7.85
N ARG A 471 16.12 -23.24 7.72
CA ARG A 471 17.14 -22.31 7.20
C ARG A 471 17.86 -21.57 8.34
N PRO A 472 19.14 -21.19 8.20
CA PRO A 472 19.91 -20.55 9.26
C PRO A 472 19.31 -19.26 9.83
N ASN A 473 18.59 -18.50 8.99
CA ASN A 473 17.88 -17.27 9.36
C ASN A 473 16.36 -17.41 9.10
N GLY A 474 15.82 -18.64 9.12
CA GLY A 474 14.40 -18.92 8.94
C GLY A 474 13.64 -19.01 10.26
N PHE A 475 12.37 -19.41 10.20
CA PHE A 475 11.61 -19.76 11.41
C PHE A 475 12.11 -21.08 12.01
N LEU A 476 11.89 -21.28 13.32
CA LEU A 476 12.18 -22.55 13.96
C LEU A 476 11.07 -23.56 13.64
N PRO A 477 11.34 -24.88 13.60
CA PRO A 477 10.30 -25.90 13.46
C PRO A 477 9.18 -25.80 14.52
N THR A 478 9.56 -25.31 15.71
CA THR A 478 8.69 -25.04 16.87
C THR A 478 7.87 -23.76 16.76
N THR A 479 8.12 -22.90 15.77
CA THR A 479 7.41 -21.61 15.65
C THR A 479 5.93 -21.86 15.30
N PRO A 480 4.98 -21.29 16.09
CA PRO A 480 3.55 -21.37 15.78
C PRO A 480 3.22 -20.81 14.39
N ILE A 481 2.33 -21.48 13.67
CA ILE A 481 1.97 -21.11 12.30
C ILE A 481 1.33 -19.72 12.24
N ASN A 482 0.65 -19.25 13.29
CA ASN A 482 0.16 -17.86 13.33
C ASN A 482 1.29 -16.82 13.23
N GLU A 483 2.48 -17.07 13.80
CA GLU A 483 3.63 -16.17 13.69
C GLU A 483 4.23 -16.17 12.27
N ILE A 484 4.28 -17.35 11.64
CA ILE A 484 4.74 -17.53 10.26
C ILE A 484 3.76 -16.85 9.27
N VAL A 485 2.45 -17.02 9.49
CA VAL A 485 1.37 -16.36 8.73
C VAL A 485 1.40 -14.84 8.91
N ASP A 486 1.63 -14.36 10.14
CA ASP A 486 1.76 -12.93 10.46
C ASP A 486 2.95 -12.25 9.77
N MET A 487 3.84 -13.03 9.13
CA MET A 487 4.97 -12.60 8.32
C MET A 487 4.83 -13.00 6.83
N LEU A 488 3.60 -13.11 6.31
CA LEU A 488 3.28 -13.51 4.91
C LEU A 488 3.81 -14.89 4.51
N MET A 489 4.08 -15.79 5.46
CA MET A 489 4.82 -17.04 5.19
C MET A 489 6.20 -16.79 4.54
N VAL A 490 6.80 -15.61 4.69
CA VAL A 490 8.12 -15.23 4.13
C VAL A 490 9.19 -15.34 5.23
N GLU A 491 10.25 -16.09 4.97
CA GLU A 491 11.42 -16.14 5.87
C GLU A 491 12.39 -15.00 5.59
N GLN A 492 12.64 -14.69 4.33
CA GLN A 492 13.63 -13.69 3.90
C GLN A 492 13.11 -12.90 2.72
N TRP A 493 13.33 -11.57 2.71
CA TRP A 493 12.78 -10.67 1.69
C TRP A 493 13.67 -10.46 0.46
N GLY A 494 14.96 -10.80 0.55
CA GLY A 494 15.90 -10.73 -0.57
C GLY A 494 16.05 -9.33 -1.16
N GLU A 495 16.31 -8.33 -0.32
CA GLU A 495 16.40 -6.92 -0.72
C GLU A 495 17.68 -6.60 -1.48
N ASN A 496 17.53 -5.96 -2.65
CA ASN A 496 18.66 -5.53 -3.47
C ASN A 496 18.38 -4.15 -4.11
N ILE A 497 19.25 -3.18 -3.82
CA ILE A 497 19.17 -1.77 -4.22
C ILE A 497 20.32 -1.46 -5.19
N GLN A 498 20.00 -1.27 -6.47
CA GLN A 498 20.96 -1.12 -7.56
C GLN A 498 21.19 0.36 -7.89
N TYR A 499 22.09 1.03 -7.16
CA TYR A 499 22.45 2.44 -7.39
C TYR A 499 22.83 2.73 -8.86
N ASP A 500 23.51 1.80 -9.51
CA ASP A 500 23.95 1.91 -10.90
C ASP A 500 22.75 2.01 -11.85
N ARG A 501 21.72 1.18 -11.64
CA ARG A 501 20.47 1.26 -12.41
C ARG A 501 19.72 2.57 -12.14
N TYR A 502 19.68 3.01 -10.89
CA TYR A 502 19.09 4.31 -10.57
C TYR A 502 19.80 5.46 -11.33
N TYR A 503 21.13 5.45 -11.40
CA TYR A 503 21.88 6.46 -12.14
C TYR A 503 21.65 6.35 -13.66
N GLU A 504 21.61 5.14 -14.21
CA GLU A 504 21.27 4.88 -15.63
C GLU A 504 19.88 5.42 -15.99
N GLN A 505 18.89 5.30 -15.11
CA GLN A 505 17.53 5.83 -15.33
C GLN A 505 17.45 7.35 -15.14
N CYS A 506 18.09 7.90 -14.10
CA CYS A 506 18.16 9.35 -13.89
C CYS A 506 18.84 10.05 -15.07
N SER A 507 19.93 9.50 -15.60
CA SER A 507 20.62 9.97 -16.83
C SER A 507 20.76 11.50 -16.91
N PRO A 508 21.58 12.12 -16.04
CA PRO A 508 21.64 13.57 -15.92
C PRO A 508 22.17 14.24 -17.20
N LYS A 509 21.41 15.21 -17.73
CA LYS A 509 21.79 15.92 -18.98
C LYS A 509 22.95 16.87 -18.76
N GLN A 510 22.97 17.50 -17.60
CA GLN A 510 23.98 18.45 -17.17
C GLN A 510 24.13 18.40 -15.66
N CYS A 511 25.37 18.45 -15.18
CA CYS A 511 25.71 18.89 -13.84
C CYS A 511 26.27 20.31 -13.91
N LEU A 512 25.89 21.16 -12.98
CA LEU A 512 26.40 22.52 -12.84
C LEU A 512 26.82 22.78 -11.39
N TYR A 513 27.91 23.55 -11.22
CA TYR A 513 28.37 23.99 -9.91
C TYR A 513 28.89 25.42 -9.97
N SER A 514 28.75 26.15 -8.87
CA SER A 514 28.93 27.60 -8.81
C SER A 514 30.08 28.01 -7.89
N LEU A 515 31.15 28.57 -8.46
CA LEU A 515 32.29 29.09 -7.71
C LEU A 515 32.25 30.62 -7.60
N LYS A 516 32.71 31.16 -6.47
CA LYS A 516 32.65 32.60 -6.17
C LYS A 516 34.01 33.27 -6.38
N TYR A 517 34.06 34.28 -7.24
CA TYR A 517 35.27 35.00 -7.62
C TYR A 517 35.10 36.52 -7.49
N ARG A 518 36.22 37.25 -7.33
CA ARG A 518 36.23 38.73 -7.31
C ARG A 518 36.29 39.28 -8.73
N MET A 519 35.67 40.44 -8.94
CA MET A 519 35.66 41.16 -10.23
C MET A 519 37.08 41.39 -10.76
N ASN A 520 37.29 41.12 -12.05
CA ASN A 520 38.51 41.51 -12.77
C ASN A 520 38.42 42.99 -13.22
N ALA A 521 39.53 43.72 -13.18
CA ALA A 521 39.60 45.17 -13.42
C ALA A 521 39.01 45.60 -14.78
N LEU A 522 39.13 44.76 -15.81
CA LEU A 522 38.57 45.01 -17.14
C LEU A 522 37.03 45.15 -17.10
N TYR A 523 36.36 44.28 -16.34
CA TYR A 523 34.89 44.31 -16.23
C TYR A 523 34.42 45.59 -15.53
N ILE A 524 35.07 45.96 -14.41
CA ILE A 524 34.82 47.20 -13.67
C ILE A 524 34.92 48.41 -14.62
N PHE A 525 35.99 48.48 -15.42
CA PHE A 525 36.20 49.55 -16.40
C PHE A 525 35.08 49.61 -17.46
N THR A 526 34.71 48.48 -18.05
CA THR A 526 33.63 48.43 -19.07
C THR A 526 32.25 48.79 -18.51
N THR A 527 31.92 48.37 -17.28
CA THR A 527 30.65 48.72 -16.61
C THR A 527 30.57 50.23 -16.33
N ILE A 528 31.67 50.86 -15.92
CA ILE A 528 31.75 52.31 -15.75
C ILE A 528 31.58 53.03 -17.10
N ALA A 529 32.31 52.58 -18.13
CA ALA A 529 32.22 53.18 -19.48
C ALA A 529 30.80 53.13 -20.06
N GLY A 530 30.10 52.00 -19.93
CA GLY A 530 28.72 51.85 -20.42
C GLY A 530 27.69 52.67 -19.61
N SER A 531 27.86 52.79 -18.29
CA SER A 531 26.91 53.50 -17.43
C SER A 531 27.01 55.03 -17.50
N ILE A 532 28.18 55.58 -17.86
CA ILE A 532 28.39 57.03 -18.06
C ILE A 532 27.38 57.62 -19.06
N GLY A 533 27.06 56.93 -20.15
CA GLY A 533 26.12 57.43 -21.16
C GLY A 533 24.72 57.67 -20.61
N GLY A 534 24.13 56.67 -19.93
CA GLY A 534 22.82 56.79 -19.30
C GLY A 534 22.81 57.80 -18.14
N LEU A 535 23.88 57.81 -17.34
CA LEU A 535 24.04 58.76 -16.22
C LEU A 535 24.07 60.21 -16.72
N ILE A 536 24.76 60.50 -17.83
CA ILE A 536 24.78 61.83 -18.48
C ILE A 536 23.37 62.25 -18.92
N VAL A 537 22.56 61.34 -19.49
CA VAL A 537 21.19 61.65 -19.93
C VAL A 537 20.26 61.89 -18.73
N ALA A 538 20.32 61.04 -17.70
CA ALA A 538 19.52 61.21 -16.48
C ALA A 538 19.88 62.51 -15.74
N LEU A 539 21.17 62.84 -15.63
CA LEU A 539 21.61 64.11 -15.02
C LEU A 539 21.20 65.33 -15.86
N LYS A 540 21.21 65.25 -17.20
CA LYS A 540 20.67 66.32 -18.07
C LYS A 540 19.18 66.59 -17.83
N LEU A 541 18.41 65.59 -17.40
CA LEU A 541 16.98 65.72 -17.09
C LEU A 541 16.72 66.19 -15.64
N ILE A 542 17.52 65.73 -14.67
CA ILE A 542 17.34 66.01 -13.24
C ILE A 542 17.97 67.33 -12.81
N VAL A 543 19.17 67.69 -13.30
CA VAL A 543 19.88 68.92 -12.89
C VAL A 543 19.05 70.20 -13.17
N PRO A 544 18.33 70.36 -14.30
CA PRO A 544 17.41 71.50 -14.49
C PRO A 544 16.38 71.64 -13.37
N PHE A 545 15.82 70.53 -12.87
CA PHE A 545 14.84 70.53 -11.79
C PHE A 545 15.49 70.92 -10.46
N VAL A 546 16.65 70.34 -10.13
CA VAL A 546 17.42 70.67 -8.92
C VAL A 546 17.86 72.14 -8.91
N VAL A 547 18.33 72.68 -10.03
CA VAL A 547 18.70 74.10 -10.17
C VAL A 547 17.48 75.02 -10.00
N LYS A 548 16.31 74.62 -10.49
CA LYS A 548 15.03 75.34 -10.30
C LYS A 548 14.64 75.39 -8.82
N SER A 549 14.74 74.28 -8.10
CA SER A 549 14.47 74.18 -6.66
C SER A 549 15.48 74.94 -5.79
N ILE A 550 16.78 74.86 -6.09
CA ILE A 550 17.82 75.64 -5.40
C ILE A 550 17.57 77.14 -5.60
N ARG A 551 17.24 77.59 -6.82
CA ARG A 551 16.84 78.98 -7.07
C ARG A 551 15.59 79.38 -6.29
N HIS A 552 14.62 78.48 -6.12
CA HIS A 552 13.42 78.78 -5.31
C HIS A 552 13.79 78.99 -3.84
N ALA A 553 14.59 78.11 -3.24
CA ALA A 553 15.08 78.25 -1.87
C ALA A 553 15.95 79.51 -1.64
N VAL A 554 16.82 79.85 -2.60
CA VAL A 554 17.63 81.08 -2.53
C VAL A 554 16.77 82.34 -2.71
N ARG A 555 15.76 82.33 -3.59
CA ARG A 555 14.78 83.43 -3.73
C ARG A 555 13.93 83.59 -2.47
N LEU A 556 13.59 82.51 -1.78
CA LEU A 556 12.91 82.55 -0.49
C LEU A 556 13.79 83.22 0.58
N LYS A 557 15.04 82.77 0.78
CA LYS A 557 15.98 83.42 1.71
C LYS A 557 16.22 84.90 1.38
N ALA A 558 16.30 85.26 0.10
CA ALA A 558 16.44 86.65 -0.33
C ALA A 558 15.21 87.51 0.06
N LYS A 559 13.98 86.97 -0.02
CA LYS A 559 12.79 87.64 0.50
C LYS A 559 12.81 87.75 2.03
N THR A 560 13.17 86.68 2.75
CA THR A 560 13.21 86.70 4.24
C THR A 560 14.14 87.81 4.75
N ASN A 561 15.32 87.94 4.14
CA ASN A 561 16.30 88.97 4.50
C ASN A 561 15.88 90.41 4.17
N MET A 562 14.89 90.62 3.28
CA MET A 562 14.29 91.94 3.04
C MET A 562 13.20 92.28 4.07
N THR A 563 12.47 91.29 4.59
CA THR A 563 11.47 91.50 5.65
C THR A 563 12.08 91.71 7.04
N THR A 564 13.33 91.31 7.27
CA THR A 564 14.09 91.61 8.51
C THR A 564 14.90 92.91 8.44
N ARG A 565 14.61 93.79 7.45
CA ARG A 565 15.16 95.14 7.33
C ARG A 565 14.04 96.14 6.99
N LYS A 566 13.10 96.27 7.93
CA LYS A 566 12.17 97.39 8.08
C LYS A 566 11.91 97.63 9.56
#